data_AF-A0A2E3J0U0-F1
#
_entry.id   AF-A0A2E3J0U0-F1
#
_cell.length_a   1.000
_cell.length_b   1.000
_cell.length_c   1.000
_cell.angle_alpha   90.00
_cell.angle_beta   90.00
_cell.angle_gamma   90.00
#
_symmetry.space_group_name_H-M   'P 1'
#
loop_
_entity.id
_entity.type
_entity.pdbx_description
1 polymer ?
#
loop_
_entity_poly.entity_id
_entity_poly.type
_entity_poly.pdbx_seq_one_letter_code
_entity_poly.pdbx_strand_id
1 'polypeptide(L)'
;PEATDSPVEILEAGRAVVNSVVTAAAISLIVVSGMVFLILRSARDTVMVLIPLILAGLYTVAATVILSMPFNFANVIVLPLLIGLGVASGIHLVSRARAENSAVAAFASTTPRAVMFSALTTIASFGSLAISGHRGTASMGELLMLSIGMTLVCTLMVLPALMRLWPVRPQDAS
;
A
#
# COMPACT_ATOMS: atom_id res chain seq x y z
N PRO A 1 2.87 -13.41 -43.29
CA PRO A 1 1.41 -13.15 -43.23
C PRO A 1 0.69 -14.48 -42.93
N GLU A 2 -0.31 -14.46 -42.04
CA GLU A 2 -1.03 -15.63 -41.49
C GLU A 2 -0.33 -16.40 -40.35
N ALA A 3 -0.18 -15.71 -39.21
CA ALA A 3 -0.14 -16.34 -37.88
C ALA A 3 -0.68 -15.35 -36.83
N THR A 4 -1.81 -14.69 -37.12
CA THR A 4 -2.25 -13.47 -36.43
C THR A 4 -3.32 -13.65 -35.35
N ASP A 5 -4.17 -14.68 -35.36
CA ASP A 5 -5.52 -14.41 -34.84
C ASP A 5 -5.79 -14.68 -33.35
N SER A 6 -4.90 -15.30 -32.56
CA SER A 6 -5.20 -15.45 -31.11
C SER A 6 -3.99 -15.37 -30.17
N PRO A 7 -2.85 -16.02 -30.45
CA PRO A 7 -1.70 -15.93 -29.54
C PRO A 7 -1.05 -14.55 -29.52
N VAL A 8 -1.01 -13.88 -30.68
CA VAL A 8 -0.43 -12.54 -30.83
C VAL A 8 -1.33 -11.49 -30.17
N GLU A 9 -2.65 -11.55 -30.40
CA GLU A 9 -3.62 -10.65 -29.75
C GLU A 9 -3.60 -10.77 -28.22
N ILE A 10 -3.53 -11.99 -27.67
CA ILE A 10 -3.47 -12.21 -26.21
C ILE A 10 -2.17 -11.64 -25.62
N LEU A 11 -1.04 -11.78 -26.34
CA LEU A 11 0.24 -11.25 -25.89
C LEU A 11 0.26 -9.71 -25.94
N GLU A 12 -0.31 -9.12 -26.97
CA GLU A 12 -0.45 -7.67 -27.11
C GLU A 12 -1.38 -7.09 -26.04
N ALA A 13 -2.53 -7.72 -25.79
CA ALA A 13 -3.43 -7.36 -24.71
C ALA A 13 -2.73 -7.47 -23.33
N GLY A 14 -1.95 -8.54 -23.12
CA GLY A 14 -1.11 -8.72 -21.94
C GLY A 14 -0.14 -7.55 -21.71
N ARG A 15 0.61 -7.19 -22.75
CA ARG A 15 1.55 -6.05 -22.69
C ARG A 15 0.84 -4.72 -22.43
N ALA A 16 -0.29 -4.48 -23.11
CA ALA A 16 -1.08 -3.27 -22.94
C ALA A 16 -1.59 -3.12 -21.50
N VAL A 17 -2.07 -4.21 -20.89
CA VAL A 17 -2.51 -4.20 -19.49
C VAL A 17 -1.35 -3.94 -18.55
N VAL A 18 -0.22 -4.62 -18.72
CA VAL A 18 0.96 -4.42 -17.86
C VAL A 18 1.43 -2.96 -17.93
N ASN A 19 1.55 -2.39 -19.13
CA ASN A 19 1.93 -0.99 -19.31
C ASN A 19 0.94 -0.04 -18.64
N SER A 20 -0.36 -0.32 -18.77
CA SER A 20 -1.41 0.49 -18.13
C SER A 20 -1.31 0.43 -16.61
N VAL A 21 -1.02 -0.74 -16.03
CA VAL A 21 -0.88 -0.91 -14.58
C VAL A 21 0.38 -0.23 -14.07
N VAL A 22 1.51 -0.37 -14.76
CA VAL A 22 2.76 0.32 -14.38
C VAL A 22 2.55 1.83 -14.42
N THR A 23 1.90 2.33 -15.48
CA THR A 23 1.53 3.75 -15.60
C THR A 23 0.61 4.19 -14.47
N ALA A 24 -0.44 3.41 -14.17
CA ALA A 24 -1.35 3.68 -13.08
C ALA A 24 -0.65 3.68 -11.72
N ALA A 25 0.26 2.74 -11.46
CA ALA A 25 1.04 2.69 -10.24
C ALA A 25 1.96 3.91 -10.09
N ALA A 26 2.62 4.33 -11.17
CA ALA A 26 3.46 5.53 -11.19
C ALA A 26 2.63 6.80 -10.94
N ILE A 27 1.49 6.95 -11.62
CA ILE A 27 0.57 8.08 -11.42
C ILE A 27 0.05 8.08 -9.99
N SER A 28 -0.43 6.94 -9.48
CA SER A 28 -0.90 6.80 -8.10
C SER A 28 0.18 7.17 -7.09
N LEU A 29 1.43 6.74 -7.30
CA LEU A 29 2.54 7.09 -6.43
C LEU A 29 2.79 8.60 -6.40
N ILE A 30 2.78 9.26 -7.55
CA ILE A 30 2.98 10.72 -7.66
C ILE A 30 1.84 11.46 -6.98
N VAL A 31 0.60 11.11 -7.30
CA VAL A 31 -0.60 11.77 -6.75
C VAL A 31 -0.68 11.58 -5.24
N VAL A 32 -0.49 10.35 -4.74
CA VAL A 32 -0.51 10.06 -3.31
C VAL A 32 0.64 10.75 -2.58
N SER A 33 1.85 10.75 -3.14
CA SER A 33 2.99 11.48 -2.56
C SER A 33 2.69 12.98 -2.45
N GLY A 34 2.13 13.58 -3.50
CA GLY A 34 1.70 14.98 -3.49
C GLY A 34 0.60 15.24 -2.45
N MET A 35 -0.39 14.36 -2.36
CA MET A 35 -1.46 14.46 -1.36
C MET A 35 -0.91 14.38 0.07
N VAL A 36 -0.02 13.42 0.37
CA VAL A 36 0.62 13.30 1.69
C VAL A 36 1.45 14.55 2.00
N PHE A 37 2.19 15.06 1.02
CA PHE A 37 2.93 16.30 1.17
C PHE A 37 2.02 17.48 1.50
N LEU A 38 0.86 17.59 0.85
CA LEU A 38 -0.11 18.66 1.16
C LEU A 38 -0.71 18.51 2.57
N ILE A 39 -0.97 17.28 3.02
CA ILE A 39 -1.52 17.00 4.36
C ILE A 39 -0.50 17.28 5.46
N LEU A 40 0.73 16.78 5.31
CA LEU A 40 1.78 16.86 6.33
C LEU A 40 2.60 18.15 6.24
N ARG A 41 2.59 18.83 5.08
CA ARG A 41 3.35 20.07 4.77
C ARG A 41 4.84 19.95 5.10
N SER A 42 5.38 18.74 4.95
CA SER A 42 6.72 18.35 5.36
C SER A 42 7.21 17.22 4.46
N ALA A 43 8.21 17.51 3.61
CA ALA A 43 8.79 16.52 2.68
C ALA A 43 9.36 15.31 3.43
N ARG A 44 9.94 15.57 4.59
CA ARG A 44 10.49 14.56 5.48
C ARG A 44 9.43 13.63 6.05
N ASP A 45 8.36 14.18 6.61
CA ASP A 45 7.27 13.37 7.17
C ASP A 45 6.54 12.61 6.05
N THR A 46 6.50 13.18 4.85
CA THR A 46 6.01 12.50 3.64
C THR A 46 6.85 11.26 3.31
N VAL A 47 8.17 11.41 3.25
CA VAL A 47 9.09 10.29 3.00
C VAL A 47 8.96 9.22 4.07
N MET A 48 8.74 9.59 5.34
CA MET A 48 8.50 8.63 6.42
C MET A 48 7.25 7.77 6.23
N VAL A 49 6.18 8.35 5.67
CA VAL A 49 4.95 7.60 5.33
C VAL A 49 5.20 6.68 4.12
N LEU A 50 5.94 7.18 3.12
CA LEU A 50 6.17 6.44 1.88
C LEU A 50 7.13 5.26 2.05
N ILE A 51 8.13 5.33 2.93
CA ILE A 51 9.11 4.24 3.10
C ILE A 51 8.45 2.92 3.53
N PRO A 52 7.63 2.84 4.61
CA PRO A 52 6.93 1.62 4.99
C PRO A 52 5.96 1.12 3.91
N LEU A 53 5.33 2.05 3.18
CA LEU A 53 4.40 1.73 2.10
C LEU A 53 5.11 1.06 0.91
N ILE A 54 6.23 1.64 0.45
CA ILE A 54 7.04 1.09 -0.63
C ILE A 54 7.59 -0.27 -0.20
N LEU A 55 8.09 -0.39 1.02
CA LEU A 55 8.61 -1.65 1.56
C LEU A 55 7.51 -2.73 1.61
N ALA A 56 6.29 -2.37 2.03
CA ALA A 56 5.15 -3.29 1.99
C ALA A 56 4.79 -3.72 0.58
N GLY A 57 4.84 -2.81 -0.40
CA GLY A 57 4.66 -3.12 -1.81
C GLY A 57 5.72 -4.12 -2.31
N LEU A 58 6.99 -3.88 -1.97
CA LEU A 58 8.10 -4.80 -2.31
C LEU A 58 7.91 -6.17 -1.67
N TYR A 59 7.53 -6.24 -0.39
CA TYR A 59 7.25 -7.52 0.27
C TYR A 59 6.01 -8.21 -0.31
N THR A 60 5.01 -7.46 -0.75
CA THR A 60 3.84 -8.02 -1.43
C THR A 60 4.26 -8.70 -2.74
N VAL A 61 5.07 -8.02 -3.56
CA VAL A 61 5.61 -8.57 -4.81
C VAL A 61 6.55 -9.75 -4.54
N ALA A 62 7.39 -9.69 -3.52
CA ALA A 62 8.25 -10.81 -3.16
C ALA A 62 7.42 -12.02 -2.70
N ALA A 63 6.37 -11.79 -1.93
CA ALA A 63 5.49 -12.84 -1.44
C ALA A 63 4.68 -13.51 -2.55
N THR A 64 4.34 -12.81 -3.65
CA THR A 64 3.67 -13.46 -4.79
C THR A 64 4.56 -14.52 -5.43
N VAL A 65 5.88 -14.30 -5.48
CA VAL A 65 6.86 -15.28 -5.97
C VAL A 65 6.99 -16.45 -5.01
N ILE A 66 7.12 -16.18 -3.71
CA ILE A 66 7.31 -17.22 -2.69
C ILE A 66 6.07 -18.11 -2.54
N LEU A 67 4.87 -17.51 -2.55
CA LEU A 67 3.60 -18.20 -2.37
C LEU A 67 3.04 -18.76 -3.68
N SER A 68 3.78 -18.66 -4.79
CA SER A 68 3.35 -19.13 -6.12
C SER A 68 1.98 -18.56 -6.55
N MET A 69 1.76 -17.28 -6.28
CA MET A 69 0.56 -16.53 -6.67
C MET A 69 0.86 -15.64 -7.88
N PRO A 70 0.76 -16.14 -9.12
CA PRO A 70 1.11 -15.35 -10.29
C PRO A 70 0.16 -14.16 -10.48
N PHE A 71 0.71 -13.07 -11.01
CA PHE A 71 -0.12 -11.96 -11.48
C PHE A 71 -0.97 -12.40 -12.68
N ASN A 72 -2.21 -11.94 -12.70
CA ASN A 72 -3.18 -12.13 -13.77
C ASN A 72 -3.91 -10.81 -14.05
N PHE A 73 -4.71 -10.77 -15.12
CA PHE A 73 -5.43 -9.57 -15.53
C PHE A 73 -6.33 -8.95 -14.44
N ALA A 74 -6.81 -9.75 -13.49
CA ALA A 74 -7.59 -9.24 -12.38
C ALA A 74 -6.69 -8.71 -11.25
N ASN A 75 -5.81 -9.54 -10.67
CA ASN A 75 -5.06 -9.14 -9.48
C ASN A 75 -3.92 -8.13 -9.73
N VAL A 76 -3.58 -7.83 -10.98
CA VAL A 76 -2.51 -6.89 -11.33
C VAL A 76 -2.80 -5.45 -10.86
N ILE A 77 -4.07 -5.08 -10.69
CA ILE A 77 -4.47 -3.75 -10.18
C ILE A 77 -4.16 -3.53 -8.69
N VAL A 78 -3.77 -4.58 -7.96
CA VAL A 78 -3.54 -4.50 -6.51
C VAL A 78 -2.37 -3.57 -6.16
N LEU A 79 -1.35 -3.46 -7.02
CA LEU A 79 -0.21 -2.57 -6.78
C LEU A 79 -0.63 -1.09 -6.70
N PRO A 80 -1.32 -0.52 -7.72
CA PRO A 80 -1.84 0.85 -7.60
C PRO A 80 -2.84 1.03 -6.45
N LEU A 81 -3.68 0.01 -6.15
CA LEU A 81 -4.61 0.07 -5.02
C LEU A 81 -3.90 0.11 -3.66
N LEU A 82 -2.82 -0.65 -3.48
CA LEU A 82 -2.02 -0.65 -2.25
C LEU A 82 -1.49 0.75 -1.95
N ILE A 83 -1.06 1.51 -2.96
CA ILE A 83 -0.53 2.86 -2.76
C ILE A 83 -1.61 3.77 -2.16
N GLY A 84 -2.84 3.69 -2.67
CA GLY A 84 -3.95 4.51 -2.18
C GLY A 84 -4.47 4.07 -0.80
N LEU A 85 -4.62 2.76 -0.59
CA LEU A 85 -5.19 2.22 0.66
C LEU A 85 -4.18 2.23 1.81
N GLY A 86 -2.92 1.91 1.52
CA GLY A 86 -1.89 1.69 2.53
C GLY A 86 -1.33 2.95 3.16
N VAL A 87 -1.43 4.10 2.48
CA VAL A 87 -0.85 5.35 2.94
C VAL A 87 -1.55 5.92 4.19
N ALA A 88 -2.84 5.62 4.37
CA ALA A 88 -3.66 6.21 5.42
C ALA A 88 -3.11 5.90 6.83
N SER A 89 -2.68 4.66 7.07
CA SER A 89 -2.12 4.23 8.35
C SER A 89 -0.90 5.05 8.75
N GLY A 90 0.00 5.31 7.81
CA GLY A 90 1.18 6.13 8.03
C GLY A 90 0.82 7.60 8.33
N ILE A 91 -0.12 8.18 7.58
CA ILE A 91 -0.60 9.55 7.81
C ILE A 91 -1.17 9.70 9.22
N HIS A 92 -2.05 8.79 9.66
CA HIS A 92 -2.67 8.86 10.99
C HIS A 92 -1.63 8.77 12.12
N LEU A 93 -0.66 7.87 12.00
CA LEU A 93 0.40 7.70 13.01
C LEU A 93 1.37 8.87 13.04
N VAL A 94 1.78 9.37 11.87
CA VAL A 94 2.65 10.56 11.78
C VAL A 94 1.93 11.79 12.31
N SER A 95 0.67 12.01 11.91
CA SER A 95 -0.13 13.12 12.42
C SER A 95 -0.27 13.07 13.95
N ARG A 96 -0.52 11.87 14.52
CA ARG A 96 -0.55 11.72 15.98
C ARG A 96 0.80 12.01 16.63
N ALA A 97 1.91 11.54 16.04
CA ALA A 97 3.25 11.83 16.54
C ALA A 97 3.58 13.33 16.53
N ARG A 98 3.06 14.09 15.55
CA ARG A 98 3.16 15.55 15.52
C ARG A 98 2.37 16.20 16.64
N ALA A 99 1.12 15.77 16.83
CA ALA A 99 0.23 16.31 17.86
C ALA A 99 0.77 16.07 19.29
N GLU A 100 1.38 14.91 19.52
CA GLU A 100 1.97 14.55 20.82
C GLU A 100 3.41 15.03 20.98
N ASN A 101 4.03 15.59 19.94
CA ASN A 101 5.46 15.89 19.85
C ASN A 101 6.38 14.72 20.27
N SER A 102 5.88 13.48 20.16
CA SER A 102 6.56 12.29 20.64
C SER A 102 6.02 11.05 19.93
N ALA A 103 6.92 10.34 19.25
CA ALA A 103 6.60 9.05 18.65
C ALA A 103 6.20 8.02 19.72
N VAL A 104 6.83 8.05 20.90
CA VAL A 104 6.52 7.13 21.99
C VAL A 104 5.10 7.37 22.51
N ALA A 105 4.72 8.63 22.74
CA ALA A 105 3.37 8.98 23.18
C ALA A 105 2.31 8.64 22.13
N ALA A 106 2.59 8.90 20.85
CA ALA A 106 1.68 8.53 19.76
C ALA A 106 1.46 7.02 19.65
N PHE A 107 2.50 6.20 19.83
CA PHE A 107 2.37 4.74 19.81
C PHE A 107 1.79 4.16 21.11
N ALA A 108 1.82 4.90 22.22
CA ALA A 108 1.09 4.57 23.44
C ALA A 108 -0.40 4.94 23.38
N SER A 109 -0.80 5.81 22.43
CA SER A 109 -2.18 6.25 22.23
C SER A 109 -3.10 5.14 21.68
N THR A 110 -4.37 5.48 21.44
CA THR A 110 -5.32 4.60 20.76
C THR A 110 -5.09 4.49 19.25
N THR A 111 -4.27 5.35 18.65
CA THR A 111 -4.08 5.46 17.20
C THR A 111 -3.54 4.17 16.55
N PRO A 112 -2.47 3.51 17.07
CA PRO A 112 -2.01 2.25 16.49
C PRO A 112 -3.05 1.13 16.56
N ARG A 113 -3.85 1.09 17.64
CA ARG A 113 -4.95 0.13 17.78
C ARG A 113 -6.05 0.42 16.76
N ALA A 114 -6.43 1.69 16.59
CA ALA A 114 -7.41 2.10 15.58
C ALA A 114 -6.95 1.75 14.16
N VAL A 115 -5.68 2.00 13.83
CA VAL A 115 -5.06 1.61 12.56
C VAL A 115 -5.10 0.09 12.37
N MET A 116 -4.77 -0.68 13.40
CA MET A 116 -4.83 -2.15 13.36
C MET A 116 -6.25 -2.66 13.11
N PHE A 117 -7.26 -2.13 13.82
CA PHE A 117 -8.65 -2.53 13.60
C PHE A 117 -9.15 -2.13 12.21
N SER A 118 -8.82 -0.93 11.74
CA SER A 118 -9.15 -0.50 10.38
C SER A 118 -8.56 -1.44 9.32
N ALA A 119 -7.27 -1.79 9.46
CA ALA A 119 -6.62 -2.75 8.57
C ALA A 119 -7.25 -4.14 8.64
N LEU A 120 -7.61 -4.64 9.84
CA LEU A 120 -8.30 -5.92 10.00
C LEU A 120 -9.68 -5.91 9.34
N THR A 121 -10.43 -4.82 9.41
CA THR A 121 -11.70 -4.67 8.68
C THR A 121 -11.49 -4.72 7.17
N THR A 122 -10.46 -4.05 6.66
CA THR A 122 -10.12 -4.10 5.23
C THR A 122 -9.69 -5.51 4.80
N ILE A 123 -8.88 -6.20 5.62
CA ILE A 123 -8.51 -7.60 5.41
C ILE A 123 -9.75 -8.49 5.38
N ALA A 124 -10.69 -8.32 6.32
CA ALA A 124 -11.93 -9.10 6.34
C ALA A 124 -12.79 -8.84 5.09
N SER A 125 -12.85 -7.59 4.63
CA SER A 125 -13.58 -7.21 3.41
C SER A 125 -12.98 -7.88 2.16
N PHE A 126 -11.65 -7.83 1.99
CA PHE A 126 -10.98 -8.51 0.87
C PHE A 126 -10.93 -10.03 1.05
N GLY A 127 -11.00 -10.53 2.29
CA GLY A 127 -11.14 -11.95 2.58
C GLY A 127 -12.48 -12.51 2.11
N SER A 128 -13.56 -11.74 2.22
CA SER A 128 -14.83 -12.12 1.58
C SER A 128 -14.69 -12.24 0.06
N LEU A 129 -13.91 -11.36 -0.56
CA LEU A 129 -13.62 -11.43 -2.01
C LEU A 129 -12.75 -12.64 -2.36
N ALA A 130 -11.82 -13.04 -1.49
CA ALA A 130 -10.97 -14.22 -1.68
C ALA A 130 -11.76 -15.53 -1.72
N ILE A 131 -12.93 -15.59 -1.07
CA ILE A 131 -13.83 -16.76 -1.07
C ILE A 131 -14.75 -16.77 -2.30
N SER A 132 -14.60 -15.83 -3.23
CA SER A 132 -15.43 -15.73 -4.43
C SER A 132 -15.29 -16.96 -5.34
N GLY A 133 -16.40 -17.39 -5.95
CA GLY A 133 -16.40 -18.49 -6.92
C GLY A 133 -15.71 -18.16 -8.26
N HIS A 134 -15.37 -16.89 -8.51
CA HIS A 134 -14.63 -16.47 -9.70
C HIS A 134 -13.12 -16.35 -9.40
N ARG A 135 -12.29 -17.10 -10.14
CA ARG A 135 -10.84 -17.21 -9.86
C ARG A 135 -10.11 -15.86 -9.90
N GLY A 136 -10.52 -14.94 -10.77
CA GLY A 136 -9.91 -13.61 -10.87
C GLY A 136 -10.14 -12.75 -9.63
N THR A 137 -11.36 -12.74 -9.10
CA THR A 137 -11.72 -11.98 -7.89
C THR A 137 -11.17 -12.65 -6.64
N ALA A 138 -11.20 -13.99 -6.56
CA ALA A 138 -10.57 -14.73 -5.47
C ALA A 138 -9.08 -14.38 -5.32
N SER A 139 -8.31 -14.48 -6.41
CA SER A 139 -6.88 -14.15 -6.41
C SER A 139 -6.60 -12.68 -6.09
N MET A 140 -7.46 -11.77 -6.53
CA MET A 140 -7.37 -10.35 -6.17
C MET A 140 -7.58 -10.14 -4.66
N GLY A 141 -8.59 -10.80 -4.08
CA GLY A 141 -8.87 -10.76 -2.64
C GLY A 141 -7.72 -11.29 -1.79
N GLU A 142 -7.14 -12.43 -2.18
CA GLU A 142 -5.96 -13.02 -1.54
C GLU A 142 -4.77 -12.04 -1.53
N LEU A 143 -4.47 -11.45 -2.68
CA LEU A 143 -3.36 -10.52 -2.81
C LEU A 143 -3.59 -9.23 -2.04
N LEU A 144 -4.81 -8.70 -2.00
CA LEU A 144 -5.16 -7.51 -1.23
C LEU A 144 -5.09 -7.75 0.28
N MET A 145 -5.56 -8.90 0.77
CA MET A 145 -5.40 -9.28 2.18
C MET A 145 -3.92 -9.30 2.57
N LEU A 146 -3.10 -9.97 1.76
CA LEU A 146 -1.65 -10.04 1.97
C LEU A 146 -1.03 -8.64 1.97
N SER A 147 -1.40 -7.81 1.00
CA SER A 147 -0.81 -6.49 0.80
C SER A 147 -1.14 -5.53 1.94
N ILE A 148 -2.39 -5.55 2.44
CA ILE A 148 -2.81 -4.76 3.61
C ILE A 148 -2.15 -5.29 4.89
N GLY A 149 -2.03 -6.62 5.03
CA GLY A 149 -1.29 -7.23 6.14
C GLY A 149 0.18 -6.78 6.17
N MET A 150 0.87 -6.84 5.03
CA MET A 150 2.26 -6.37 4.89
C MET A 150 2.39 -4.87 5.16
N THR A 151 1.41 -4.08 4.72
CA THR A 151 1.38 -2.63 4.98
C THR A 151 1.25 -2.35 6.47
N LEU A 152 0.37 -3.06 7.17
CA LEU A 152 0.18 -2.92 8.61
C LEU A 152 1.47 -3.28 9.37
N VAL A 153 2.08 -4.42 9.05
CA VAL A 153 3.33 -4.87 9.68
C VAL A 153 4.46 -3.86 9.44
N CYS A 154 4.67 -3.46 8.20
CA CYS A 154 5.71 -2.49 7.85
C CYS A 154 5.47 -1.16 8.55
N THR A 155 4.23 -0.66 8.56
CA THR A 155 3.90 0.61 9.21
C THR A 155 4.13 0.53 10.71
N LEU A 156 3.66 -0.52 11.39
CA LEU A 156 3.80 -0.62 12.86
C LEU A 156 5.22 -0.94 13.32
N MET A 157 6.07 -1.54 12.48
CA MET A 157 7.46 -1.86 12.83
C MET A 157 8.46 -0.81 12.35
N VAL A 158 8.37 -0.39 11.09
CA VAL A 158 9.37 0.46 10.45
C VAL A 158 9.14 1.94 10.77
N LEU A 159 7.88 2.40 10.80
CA LEU A 159 7.58 3.79 11.08
C LEU A 159 8.11 4.28 12.45
N PRO A 160 7.93 3.57 13.60
CA PRO A 160 8.49 4.04 14.86
C PRO A 160 10.02 4.03 14.86
N ALA A 161 10.66 3.10 14.14
CA ALA A 161 12.11 3.11 13.97
C ALA A 161 12.59 4.34 13.17
N LEU A 162 11.89 4.69 12.09
CA LEU A 162 12.15 5.91 11.30
C LEU A 162 11.94 7.18 12.14
N MET A 163 10.89 7.23 12.96
CA MET A 163 10.62 8.37 13.83
C MET A 163 11.67 8.55 14.93
N ARG A 164 12.35 7.48 15.37
CA ARG A 164 13.49 7.58 16.29
C ARG A 164 14.72 8.14 15.61
N LEU A 165 15.00 7.70 14.38
CA LEU A 165 16.14 8.19 13.60
C LEU A 165 15.95 9.65 13.19
N TRP A 166 14.71 10.04 12.89
CA TRP A 166 14.40 11.40 12.54
C TRP A 166 13.13 11.88 13.28
N PRO A 167 13.22 12.72 14.33
CA PRO A 167 12.06 13.10 15.15
C PRO A 167 11.01 13.94 14.40
N VAL A 168 9.73 13.59 14.42
CA VAL A 168 8.69 14.25 13.61
C VAL A 168 8.60 15.76 13.89
N ARG A 169 8.24 16.57 12.87
CA ARG A 169 8.13 18.03 13.03
C ARG A 169 6.95 18.40 13.96
N PRO A 170 7.16 19.22 15.01
CA PRO A 170 6.09 19.70 15.89
C PRO A 170 4.91 20.34 15.15
N GLN A 171 3.73 20.32 15.78
CA GLN A 171 2.54 20.96 15.21
C GLN A 171 2.57 22.50 15.36
N ASP A 172 3.43 23.05 16.24
CA ASP A 172 3.46 24.47 16.63
C ASP A 172 4.52 25.32 15.91
N ALA A 173 4.82 25.02 14.65
CA ALA A 173 5.76 25.82 13.84
C ALA A 173 5.07 26.48 12.63
N SER A 174 4.02 27.24 12.91
CA SER A 174 3.42 28.24 12.01
C SER A 174 3.19 29.54 12.76
#